data_AF-A0A938VSU4-F1
#
_entry.id   AF-A0A938VSU4-F1
#
_cell.length_a   1.000
_cell.length_b   1.000
_cell.length_c   1.000
_cell.angle_alpha   90.00
_cell.angle_beta   90.00
_cell.angle_gamma   90.00
#
_symmetry.space_group_name_H-M   'P 1'
#
loop_
_entity.id
_entity.type
_entity.pdbx_description
1 polymer ?
#
loop_
_entity_poly.entity_id
_entity_poly.type
_entity_poly.pdbx_seq_one_letter_code
_entity_poly.pdbx_strand_id
1 'polypeptide(L)' 'MAARNGVIVVRGQLAGFQLWTTDVPWVRAGQITQVLAGDRAKEAGLVPAAAQTPAYP' A
#
# COMPACT_ATOMS: atom_id res chain seq x y z
N MET A 1 -0.91 7.32 -30.48
CA MET A 1 -1.27 7.07 -29.06
C MET A 1 -0.89 8.33 -28.29
N ALA A 2 -1.87 9.18 -27.95
CA ALA A 2 -1.59 10.51 -27.40
C ALA A 2 -0.94 10.41 -26.01
N ALA A 3 0.22 11.06 -25.86
CA ALA A 3 0.92 11.17 -24.59
C ALA A 3 0.05 11.98 -23.62
N ARG A 4 -0.48 11.32 -22.59
CA ARG A 4 -1.20 11.98 -21.50
C ARG A 4 -0.11 12.70 -20.69
N ASN A 5 -0.21 14.02 -20.51
CA ASN A 5 0.66 14.77 -19.60
C ASN A 5 0.39 14.30 -18.16
N GLY A 6 1.00 13.18 -17.77
CA GLY A 6 0.83 12.57 -16.46
C GLY A 6 1.93 13.05 -15.51
N VAL A 7 1.54 13.51 -14.33
CA VAL A 7 2.49 13.76 -13.24
C VAL A 7 2.83 12.40 -12.61
N ILE A 8 4.12 12.03 -12.61
CA ILE A 8 4.61 10.87 -11.86
C ILE A 8 5.03 11.36 -10.48
N VAL A 9 4.21 11.06 -9.46
CA VAL A 9 4.56 11.31 -8.06
C VAL A 9 5.16 10.04 -7.48
N VAL A 10 6.48 10.03 -7.30
CA VAL A 10 7.19 8.92 -6.65
C VAL A 10 7.15 9.13 -5.13
N ARG A 11 6.52 8.23 -4.39
CA ARG A 11 6.56 8.24 -2.92
C ARG A 11 7.77 7.42 -2.47
N GLY A 12 8.78 8.08 -1.92
CA GLY A 12 10.03 7.43 -1.46
C GLY A 12 9.91 6.71 -0.10
N GLN A 13 8.73 6.68 0.52
CA GLN A 13 8.52 6.01 1.80
C GLN A 13 8.20 4.53 1.59
N LEU A 14 9.06 3.66 2.14
CA LEU A 14 8.97 2.21 1.99
C LEU A 14 8.00 1.54 2.96
N ALA A 15 7.79 2.15 4.12
CA ALA A 15 6.82 1.75 5.14
C ALA A 15 6.58 2.92 6.10
N GLY A 16 5.45 2.90 6.80
CA GLY A 16 5.16 3.76 7.94
C GLY A 16 4.46 2.98 9.04
N PHE A 17 4.46 3.53 10.25
CA PHE A 17 3.63 3.04 11.35
C PHE A 17 2.60 4.11 11.67
N GLN A 18 1.33 3.71 11.67
CA GLN A 18 0.20 4.59 11.93
C GLN A 18 -0.47 4.20 13.23
N LEU A 19 -0.50 5.12 14.18
CA LEU A 19 -1.34 5.04 15.37
C LEU A 19 -2.77 5.46 15.00
N TRP A 20 -3.75 4.65 15.37
CA TRP A 20 -5.16 4.94 15.19
C TRP A 20 -5.72 5.64 16.42
N THR A 21 -6.37 6.77 16.23
CA THR A 21 -6.98 7.56 17.33
C THR A 21 -8.49 7.35 17.43
N THR A 22 -9.10 6.70 16.43
CA THR A 22 -10.52 6.39 16.37
C THR A 22 -10.72 4.97 15.86
N ASP A 23 -11.84 4.35 16.23
CA ASP A 23 -12.22 3.04 15.75
C ASP A 23 -12.66 3.09 14.29
N VAL A 24 -12.15 2.15 13.48
CA VAL A 24 -12.57 1.92 12.09
C VAL A 24 -12.75 0.41 11.85
N PRO A 25 -13.36 -0.03 10.74
CA PRO A 25 -13.75 -1.44 10.57
C PRO A 25 -12.63 -2.48 10.68
N TRP A 26 -11.37 -2.10 10.50
CA TRP A 26 -10.22 -3.01 10.50
C TRP A 26 -9.24 -2.78 11.66
N VAL A 27 -9.45 -1.79 12.53
CA VAL A 27 -8.53 -1.46 13.63
C VAL A 27 -9.18 -0.55 14.68
N ARG A 28 -8.79 -0.71 15.95
CA ARG A 28 -9.29 0.07 17.09
C ARG A 28 -8.38 1.24 17.45
N ALA A 29 -8.95 2.24 18.11
CA ALA A 29 -8.18 3.33 18.70
C ALA A 29 -7.11 2.80 19.68
N GLY A 30 -5.92 3.40 19.64
CA GLY A 30 -4.74 2.99 20.40
C GLY A 30 -3.87 1.94 19.72
N GLN A 31 -4.35 1.29 18.66
CA GLN A 31 -3.56 0.30 17.93
C GLN A 31 -2.65 0.95 16.88
N ILE A 32 -1.51 0.32 16.62
CA ILE A 32 -0.57 0.72 15.58
C ILE A 32 -0.61 -0.30 14.45
N THR A 33 -0.74 0.16 13.22
CA THR A 33 -0.63 -0.66 12.00
C THR A 33 0.54 -0.23 11.16
N GLN A 34 1.15 -1.17 10.43
CA GLN A 34 2.06 -0.81 9.36
C GLN A 34 1.26 -0.34 8.13
N VAL A 35 1.65 0.80 7.56
CA VAL A 35 1.06 1.39 6.36
C VAL A 35 2.12 1.53 5.26
N LEU A 36 1.70 1.70 4.01
CA LEU A 36 2.58 1.73 2.84
C LEU A 36 3.41 0.45 2.66
N ALA A 37 2.96 -0.66 3.26
CA ALA A 37 3.68 -1.93 3.30
C ALA A 37 3.39 -2.84 2.09
N GLY A 38 2.97 -2.29 0.95
CA GLY A 38 2.53 -3.07 -0.22
C GLY A 38 3.61 -4.01 -0.75
N ASP A 39 4.79 -3.48 -1.05
CA ASP A 39 5.91 -4.30 -1.55
C ASP A 39 6.46 -5.23 -0.45
N ARG A 40 6.43 -4.79 0.81
CA ARG A 40 6.80 -5.62 1.97
C ARG A 40 5.87 -6.82 2.15
N ALA A 41 4.57 -6.64 1.92
CA ALA A 41 3.61 -7.73 1.96
C ALA A 41 3.86 -8.76 0.83
N LYS A 42 4.29 -8.30 -0.36
CA LYS A 42 4.71 -9.20 -1.46
C LYS A 42 5.97 -9.98 -1.10
N GLU A 43 7.00 -9.28 -0.59
CA GLU A 43 8.26 -9.88 -0.13
C GLU A 43 8.04 -10.93 0.97
N ALA A 44 7.09 -10.68 1.88
CA ALA A 44 6.72 -11.60 2.95
C ALA A 44 5.81 -12.77 2.49
N GLY A 45 5.46 -12.84 1.21
CA GLY A 45 4.60 -13.90 0.67
C GLY A 45 3.12 -13.80 1.04
N LEU A 46 2.67 -12.64 1.53
CA LEU A 46 1.27 -12.41 1.94
C LEU A 46 0.34 -12.14 0.75
N VAL A 47 0.89 -11.87 -0.43
CA VAL A 47 0.14 -11.61 -1.67
C VAL A 47 0.36 -12.76 -2.66
N PRO A 48 -0.70 -13.38 -3.20
CA PRO A 48 -0.57 -14.43 -4.21
C PRO A 48 0.29 -13.98 -5.40
N ALA A 49 1.21 -14.83 -5.85
CA ALA A 49 2.18 -14.49 -6.90
C ALA A 49 1.52 -13.95 -8.18
N ALA A 50 0.41 -14.56 -8.60
CA ALA A 50 -0.35 -14.13 -9.78
C ALA A 50 -0.99 -12.74 -9.66
N ALA A 51 -1.13 -12.21 -8.43
CA ALA A 51 -1.74 -10.90 -8.16
C ALA A 51 -0.71 -9.80 -7.83
N GLN A 52 0.60 -10.08 -7.93
CA GLN A 52 1.64 -9.10 -7.57
C GLN A 52 1.87 -8.01 -8.63
N THR A 53 1.50 -8.30 -9.88
CA THR A 53 1.65 -7.41 -11.04
C THR A 53 0.26 -6.95 -11.50
N PRO A 54 0.04 -5.64 -11.71
CA PRO A 54 -1.21 -5.16 -12.29
C PRO A 54 -1.37 -5.68 -13.72
N ALA A 55 -2.52 -6.29 -14.01
CA ALA A 55 -2.90 -6.60 -15.38
C ALA A 55 -3.48 -5.35 -16.05
N TYR A 56 -3.12 -5.13 -17.31
CA TYR A 56 -3.83 -4.15 -18.13
C TYR A 56 -5.23 -4.72 -18.46
N PRO A 57 -6.31 -3.93 -18.35
CA PRO A 57 -7.65 -4.38 -18.71
C PRO A 57 -7.79 -4.68 -20.20
#